data_AF-A0A090KW29-F1
#
_entry.id   AF-A0A090KW29-F1
#
_cell.length_a   1.000
_cell.length_b   1.000
_cell.length_c   1.000
_cell.angle_alpha   90.00
_cell.angle_beta   90.00
_cell.angle_gamma   90.00
#
_symmetry.space_group_name_H-M   'P 1'
#
loop_
_entity.id
_entity.type
_entity.pdbx_description
1 polymer ?
#
loop_
_entity_poly.entity_id
_entity_poly.type
_entity_poly.pdbx_seq_one_letter_code
_entity_poly.pdbx_strand_id
1 'polypeptide(L)'
;MMENKEQLFGTKARIAVGGTHVLKSFFNLQPVKFWIITYFVSFGIYQLFNEVFYLSTNILKINMIVFPFSVIIAGRIANISYLYVPWIYKLLYPSYKVSSNSSNLLKKLIVLVIKFYIYLFIWHFSFIIGTIGLIITMIDLQKLSK
;
A
#
# COMPACT_ATOMS: atom_id res chain seq x y z
N MET A 1 -9.15 5.99 -25.68
CA MET A 1 -9.78 6.04 -24.34
C MET A 1 -8.78 5.53 -23.31
N MET A 2 -7.97 6.43 -22.75
CA MET A 2 -7.06 6.12 -21.63
C MET A 2 -7.88 6.21 -20.35
N GLU A 3 -8.64 5.17 -20.05
CA GLU A 3 -9.26 5.04 -18.74
C GLU A 3 -8.15 4.97 -17.69
N ASN A 4 -8.28 5.84 -16.70
CA ASN A 4 -7.24 6.27 -15.80
C ASN A 4 -6.78 5.08 -14.93
N LYS A 5 -5.80 4.29 -15.37
CA LYS A 5 -5.29 3.11 -14.63
C LYS A 5 -4.75 3.45 -13.24
N GLU A 6 -4.44 4.73 -13.00
CA GLU A 6 -4.14 5.27 -11.67
C GLU A 6 -5.36 5.21 -10.72
N GLN A 7 -6.60 5.32 -11.22
CA GLN A 7 -7.83 5.21 -10.42
C GLN A 7 -8.05 3.79 -9.88
N LEU A 8 -7.73 2.75 -10.67
CA LEU A 8 -7.96 1.35 -10.27
C LEU A 8 -6.98 0.85 -9.19
N PHE A 9 -5.74 1.33 -9.19
CA PHE A 9 -4.67 0.72 -8.39
C PHE A 9 -4.10 1.59 -7.27
N GLY A 10 -4.51 2.86 -7.14
CA GLY A 10 -3.98 3.69 -6.06
C GLY A 10 -2.52 4.14 -6.28
N THR A 11 -1.95 3.90 -7.47
CA THR A 11 -0.56 4.18 -7.88
C THR A 11 -0.44 4.04 -9.41
N LYS A 12 0.68 4.49 -10.01
CA LYS A 12 1.00 4.28 -11.44
C LYS A 12 1.11 2.79 -11.79
N ALA A 13 -0.01 2.18 -12.20
CA ALA A 13 -0.04 0.82 -12.68
C ALA A 13 0.77 0.70 -14.00
N ARG A 14 1.68 -0.28 -14.07
CA ARG A 14 2.42 -0.58 -15.30
C ARG A 14 1.57 -1.55 -16.14
N ILE A 15 1.58 -1.40 -17.47
CA ILE A 15 0.84 -2.29 -18.36
C ILE A 15 1.34 -3.72 -18.13
N ALA A 16 0.46 -4.61 -17.65
CA ALA A 16 0.71 -6.04 -17.61
C ALA A 16 0.70 -6.54 -19.06
N VAL A 17 1.86 -6.53 -19.71
CA VAL A 17 2.01 -7.10 -21.06
C VAL A 17 1.93 -8.62 -20.91
N GLY A 18 0.97 -9.22 -21.62
CA GLY A 18 0.58 -10.62 -21.54
C GLY A 18 1.76 -11.59 -21.42
N GLY A 19 1.74 -12.37 -20.34
CA GLY A 19 2.64 -13.48 -20.12
C GLY A 19 1.93 -14.53 -19.29
N THR A 20 2.10 -15.79 -19.70
CA THR A 20 1.54 -17.02 -19.11
C THR A 20 1.86 -17.26 -17.63
N HIS A 21 2.61 -16.37 -16.98
CA HIS A 21 3.00 -16.46 -15.58
C HIS A 21 2.21 -15.48 -14.71
N VAL A 22 1.11 -15.96 -14.13
CA VAL A 22 0.23 -15.21 -13.20
C VAL A 22 1.01 -14.51 -12.09
N LEU A 23 2.03 -15.18 -11.51
CA LEU A 23 2.90 -14.63 -10.48
C LEU A 23 3.72 -13.42 -10.96
N LYS A 24 4.25 -13.45 -12.18
CA LYS A 24 5.06 -12.34 -12.71
C LYS A 24 4.18 -11.14 -13.05
N SER A 25 3.00 -11.39 -13.61
CA SER A 25 1.99 -10.37 -13.89
C SER A 25 1.49 -9.69 -12.61
N PHE A 26 1.45 -10.42 -11.50
CA PHE A 26 1.04 -9.92 -10.20
C PHE A 26 1.98 -8.86 -9.64
N PHE A 27 3.30 -9.09 -9.67
CA PHE A 27 4.28 -8.09 -9.24
C PHE A 27 4.39 -6.89 -10.20
N ASN A 28 3.92 -7.02 -11.45
CA ASN A 28 3.91 -5.93 -12.43
C ASN A 28 2.80 -4.89 -12.21
N LEU A 29 1.80 -5.17 -11.36
CA LEU A 29 0.73 -4.22 -11.04
C LEU A 29 1.24 -2.94 -10.38
N GLN A 30 2.36 -3.03 -9.68
CA GLN A 30 2.98 -1.95 -8.93
C GLN A 30 4.45 -1.82 -9.34
N PRO A 31 5.06 -0.62 -9.26
CA PRO A 31 6.48 -0.48 -9.54
C PRO A 31 7.31 -1.28 -8.55
N VAL A 32 8.44 -1.87 -8.98
CA VAL A 32 9.34 -2.67 -8.11
C VAL A 32 9.73 -1.93 -6.83
N LYS A 33 9.94 -0.61 -6.93
CA LYS A 33 10.24 0.26 -5.79
C LYS A 33 9.16 0.24 -4.70
N PHE A 34 7.88 0.12 -5.08
CA PHE A 34 6.77 0.01 -4.13
C PHE A 34 6.88 -1.27 -3.30
N TRP A 35 7.10 -2.41 -3.94
CA TRP A 35 7.27 -3.70 -3.26
C TRP A 35 8.44 -3.67 -2.29
N ILE A 36 9.60 -3.20 -2.75
CA ILE A 36 10.81 -3.12 -1.91
C ILE A 36 10.54 -2.25 -0.67
N ILE A 37 9.98 -1.04 -0.86
CA ILE A 37 9.73 -0.12 0.25
C ILE A 37 8.69 -0.70 1.22
N THR A 38 7.59 -1.24 0.72
CA THR A 38 6.51 -1.77 1.58
C THR A 38 6.97 -2.99 2.36
N TYR A 39 7.72 -3.92 1.75
CA TYR A 39 8.31 -5.04 2.48
C TYR A 39 9.35 -4.59 3.50
N PHE A 40 10.19 -3.61 3.16
CA PHE A 40 11.19 -3.08 4.10
C PHE A 40 10.52 -2.41 5.32
N VAL A 41 9.49 -1.59 5.10
CA VAL A 41 8.68 -0.99 6.17
C VAL A 41 8.01 -2.07 7.00
N SER A 42 7.41 -3.07 6.36
CA SER A 42 6.74 -4.18 7.03
C SER A 42 7.69 -4.98 7.94
N PHE A 43 8.88 -5.28 7.43
CA PHE A 43 9.94 -5.94 8.19
C PHE A 43 10.44 -5.07 9.35
N GLY A 44 10.62 -3.76 9.12
CA GLY A 44 11.00 -2.82 10.17
C GLY A 44 9.96 -2.75 11.30
N ILE A 45 8.66 -2.72 10.97
CA ILE A 45 7.58 -2.77 11.97
C ILE A 45 7.63 -4.10 12.73
N TYR A 46 7.79 -5.23 12.04
CA TYR A 46 7.91 -6.53 12.68
C TYR A 46 9.08 -6.57 13.68
N GLN A 47 10.28 -6.11 13.31
CA GLN A 47 11.45 -6.17 14.19
C GLN A 47 11.35 -5.24 15.40
N LEU A 48 10.73 -4.07 15.24
CA LEU A 48 10.66 -3.05 16.29
C LEU A 48 9.45 -3.22 17.23
N PHE A 49 8.37 -3.85 16.76
CA PHE A 49 7.08 -3.88 17.45
C PHE A 49 6.48 -5.27 17.62
N ASN A 50 7.18 -6.36 17.28
CA ASN A 50 6.68 -7.73 17.50
C ASN A 50 6.26 -8.01 18.96
N GLU A 51 6.99 -7.50 19.94
CA GLU A 51 6.70 -7.68 21.37
C GLU A 51 5.60 -6.74 21.88
N VAL A 52 5.35 -5.64 21.17
CA VAL A 52 4.33 -4.64 21.53
C VAL A 52 2.93 -5.13 21.13
N PHE A 53 2.83 -5.89 20.04
CA PHE A 53 1.57 -6.43 19.58
C PHE A 53 1.29 -7.80 20.22
N TYR A 54 0.21 -7.90 20.99
CA TYR A 54 -0.28 -9.16 21.57
C TYR A 54 -0.88 -10.15 20.54
N LEU A 55 -0.38 -10.15 19.31
CA LEU A 55 -0.78 -11.08 18.25
C LEU A 55 0.14 -12.29 18.24
N SER A 56 -0.38 -13.45 17.82
CA SER A 56 0.46 -14.64 17.61
C SER A 56 1.58 -14.34 16.62
N THR A 57 2.79 -14.84 16.90
CA THR A 57 3.98 -14.70 16.03
C THR A 57 3.69 -15.14 14.59
N ASN A 58 2.83 -16.13 14.39
CA ASN A 58 2.41 -16.58 13.06
C ASN A 58 1.62 -15.50 12.31
N ILE A 59 0.70 -14.81 12.99
CA ILE A 59 -0.08 -13.70 12.42
C ILE A 59 0.85 -12.54 12.07
N LEU A 60 1.81 -12.21 12.93
CA LEU A 60 2.80 -11.15 12.67
C LEU A 60 3.66 -11.44 11.43
N LYS A 61 4.08 -12.71 11.24
CA LYS A 61 4.78 -13.15 10.02
C LYS A 61 3.92 -13.07 8.77
N ILE A 62 2.64 -13.43 8.86
CA ILE A 62 1.71 -13.30 7.74
C ILE A 62 1.48 -11.84 7.40
N ASN A 63 1.24 -10.97 8.40
CA ASN A 63 1.15 -9.52 8.23
C ASN A 63 2.34 -9.00 7.43
N MET A 64 3.55 -9.48 7.74
CA MET A 64 4.75 -9.07 7.03
C MET A 64 4.65 -9.31 5.51
N ILE A 65 4.13 -10.47 5.12
CA ILE A 65 3.97 -10.92 3.73
C ILE A 65 2.82 -10.19 3.04
N VAL A 66 1.68 -10.01 3.73
CA VAL A 66 0.45 -9.48 3.11
C VAL A 66 0.33 -7.96 3.18
N PHE A 67 1.18 -7.28 3.96
CA PHE A 67 1.14 -5.82 4.14
C PHE A 67 1.12 -5.01 2.83
N PRO A 68 1.90 -5.34 1.78
CA PRO A 68 1.83 -4.57 0.53
C PRO A 68 0.42 -4.51 -0.07
N PHE A 69 -0.39 -5.56 0.11
CA PHE A 69 -1.79 -5.59 -0.35
C PHE A 69 -2.69 -4.69 0.47
N SER A 70 -2.46 -4.62 1.78
CA SER A 70 -3.14 -3.66 2.64
C SER A 70 -2.83 -2.23 2.22
N VAL A 71 -1.58 -1.96 1.84
CA VAL A 71 -1.18 -0.65 1.30
C VAL A 71 -1.83 -0.36 -0.06
N ILE A 72 -1.97 -1.36 -0.93
CA ILE A 72 -2.71 -1.20 -2.20
C ILE A 72 -4.18 -0.82 -1.93
N ILE A 73 -4.85 -1.51 -0.99
CA ILE A 73 -6.22 -1.15 -0.60
C ILE A 73 -6.26 0.27 -0.04
N ALA A 74 -5.35 0.62 0.86
CA ALA A 74 -5.29 1.96 1.43
C ALA A 74 -5.11 3.03 0.34
N GLY A 75 -4.29 2.76 -0.68
CA GLY A 75 -4.14 3.61 -1.86
C GLY A 75 -5.41 3.73 -2.70
N ARG A 76 -6.16 2.64 -2.88
CA ARG A 76 -7.47 2.65 -3.56
C ARG A 76 -8.50 3.46 -2.79
N ILE A 77 -8.59 3.28 -1.47
CA ILE A 77 -9.47 4.06 -0.59
C ILE A 77 -9.08 5.54 -0.67
N ALA A 78 -7.79 5.85 -0.56
CA ALA A 78 -7.27 7.21 -0.68
C ALA A 78 -7.71 7.87 -1.99
N ASN A 79 -7.61 7.16 -3.11
CA ASN A 79 -8.06 7.63 -4.43
C ASN A 79 -9.56 7.94 -4.47
N ILE A 80 -10.40 7.04 -3.93
CA ILE A 80 -11.86 7.28 -3.86
C ILE A 80 -12.14 8.51 -2.99
N SER A 81 -11.42 8.63 -1.86
CA SER A 81 -11.54 9.75 -0.95
C SER A 81 -10.93 11.06 -1.48
N TYR A 82 -10.21 11.06 -2.60
CA TYR A 82 -9.60 12.29 -3.15
C TYR A 82 -10.64 13.38 -3.40
N LEU A 83 -11.80 13.00 -3.93
CA LEU A 83 -12.90 13.91 -4.26
C LEU A 83 -13.64 14.44 -3.02
N TYR A 84 -13.71 13.63 -1.96
CA TYR A 84 -14.53 13.93 -0.78
C TYR A 84 -13.71 14.52 0.39
N VAL A 85 -12.50 14.02 0.60
CA VAL A 85 -11.64 14.41 1.72
C VAL A 85 -10.16 14.42 1.27
N PRO A 86 -9.68 15.54 0.69
CA PRO A 86 -8.32 15.64 0.14
C PRO A 86 -7.20 15.37 1.15
N TRP A 87 -7.46 15.57 2.45
CA TRP A 87 -6.50 15.28 3.51
C TRP A 87 -6.27 13.78 3.73
N ILE A 88 -7.32 12.96 3.58
CA ILE A 88 -7.21 11.49 3.67
C ILE A 88 -6.32 10.97 2.53
N TYR A 89 -6.48 11.52 1.33
CA TYR A 89 -5.59 11.23 0.20
C TYR A 89 -4.13 11.55 0.54
N LYS A 90 -3.84 12.74 1.09
CA LYS A 90 -2.45 13.13 1.44
C LYS A 90 -1.80 12.21 2.47
N LEU A 91 -2.59 11.67 3.41
CA LEU A 91 -2.11 10.83 4.51
C LEU A 91 -1.95 9.37 4.08
N LEU A 92 -2.96 8.78 3.45
CA LEU A 92 -2.99 7.37 3.08
C LEU A 92 -2.26 7.05 1.78
N TYR A 93 -2.11 8.02 0.88
CA TYR A 93 -1.50 7.76 -0.42
C TYR A 93 0.03 7.56 -0.27
N PRO A 94 0.55 6.36 -0.60
CA PRO A 94 1.94 5.99 -0.28
C PRO A 94 2.98 6.87 -0.97
N SER A 95 2.67 7.35 -2.18
CA SER A 95 3.60 8.14 -3.00
C SER A 95 3.39 9.65 -2.90
N TYR A 96 2.50 10.13 -2.02
CA TYR A 96 2.21 11.56 -1.92
C TYR A 96 3.40 12.30 -1.30
N LYS A 97 4.02 13.18 -2.08
CA LYS A 97 5.07 14.08 -1.63
C LYS A 97 4.43 15.33 -1.04
N VAL A 98 4.77 15.66 0.20
CA VAL A 98 4.46 16.98 0.76
C VAL A 98 5.19 18.01 -0.10
N SER A 99 4.49 19.02 -0.59
CA SER A 99 5.07 20.01 -1.51
C SER A 99 6.32 20.64 -0.88
N SER A 100 7.38 20.73 -1.69
CA SER A 100 8.70 21.23 -1.28
C SER A 100 8.66 22.67 -0.75
N ASN A 101 7.60 23.43 -1.07
CA ASN A 101 7.46 24.84 -0.75
C ASN A 101 7.16 25.15 0.73
N SER A 102 6.97 24.15 1.59
CA SER A 102 7.00 24.39 3.03
C SER A 102 8.44 24.26 3.54
N SER A 103 9.08 25.39 3.79
CA SER A 103 10.39 25.50 4.48
C SER A 103 10.35 24.99 5.92
N ASN A 104 9.17 24.64 6.44
CA ASN A 104 8.96 24.30 7.83
C ASN A 104 9.21 22.81 8.10
N LEU A 105 10.46 22.46 8.43
CA LEU A 105 10.94 21.10 8.70
C LEU A 105 10.10 20.39 9.77
N LEU A 106 9.68 21.11 10.81
CA LEU A 106 8.88 20.59 11.92
C LEU A 106 7.51 20.08 11.43
N LYS A 107 6.86 20.78 10.50
CA LYS A 107 5.58 20.35 9.91
C LYS A 107 5.74 19.06 9.09
N LYS A 108 6.85 18.92 8.35
CA LYS A 108 7.15 17.69 7.59
C LYS A 108 7.35 16.50 8.53
N LEU A 109 8.05 16.71 9.65
CA LEU A 109 8.29 15.69 10.67
C LEU A 109 6.98 15.23 11.33
N ILE A 110 6.11 16.16 11.71
CA ILE A 110 4.78 15.81 12.27
C ILE A 110 3.97 14.97 11.28
N VAL A 111 3.91 15.38 10.01
CA VAL A 111 3.17 14.61 8.98
C VAL A 111 3.77 13.21 8.80
N LEU A 112 5.10 13.08 8.86
CA LEU A 112 5.77 11.79 8.76
C LEU A 112 5.43 10.88 9.95
N VAL A 113 5.43 11.42 11.18
CA VAL A 113 5.02 10.69 12.38
C VAL A 113 3.57 10.22 12.28
N ILE A 114 2.65 11.11 11.88
CA ILE A 114 1.24 10.76 11.69
C ILE A 114 1.10 9.66 10.63
N LYS A 115 1.79 9.78 9.49
CA LYS A 115 1.79 8.72 8.47
C LYS A 115 2.30 7.41 9.03
N PHE A 116 3.40 7.43 9.78
CA PHE A 116 3.98 6.24 10.38
C PHE A 116 2.97 5.53 11.29
N TYR A 117 2.27 6.26 12.17
CA TYR A 117 1.21 5.68 13.01
C TYR A 117 0.07 5.07 12.21
N ILE A 118 -0.37 5.73 11.13
CA ILE A 118 -1.40 5.18 10.23
C ILE A 118 -0.93 3.88 9.59
N TYR A 119 0.31 3.83 9.09
CA TYR A 119 0.85 2.60 8.50
C TYR A 119 1.06 1.49 9.52
N LEU A 120 1.44 1.83 10.76
CA LEU A 120 1.53 0.89 11.87
C LEU A 120 0.14 0.30 12.20
N PHE A 121 -0.91 1.13 12.19
CA PHE A 121 -2.28 0.68 12.35
C PHE A 121 -2.73 -0.23 11.19
N ILE A 122 -2.47 0.16 9.94
CA ILE A 122 -2.74 -0.69 8.77
C ILE A 122 -1.99 -2.02 8.87
N TRP A 123 -0.72 -1.99 9.31
CA TRP A 123 0.11 -3.17 9.50
C TRP A 123 -0.49 -4.12 10.53
N HIS A 124 -0.97 -3.61 11.66
CA HIS A 124 -1.61 -4.40 12.71
C HIS A 124 -2.80 -5.22 12.16
N PHE A 125 -3.65 -4.60 11.33
CA PHE A 125 -4.82 -5.25 10.71
C PHE A 125 -4.53 -5.90 9.35
N SER A 126 -3.25 -6.00 8.95
CA SER A 126 -2.89 -6.46 7.61
C SER A 126 -3.26 -7.90 7.34
N PHE A 127 -3.41 -8.76 8.34
CA PHE A 127 -3.86 -10.12 8.14
C PHE A 127 -5.19 -10.15 7.41
N ILE A 128 -6.17 -9.39 7.89
CA ILE A 128 -7.51 -9.32 7.33
C ILE A 128 -7.48 -8.48 6.05
N ILE A 129 -7.00 -7.24 6.15
CA ILE A 129 -7.05 -6.28 5.04
C ILE A 129 -6.17 -6.76 3.87
N GLY A 130 -4.97 -7.24 4.16
CA GLY A 130 -4.02 -7.73 3.16
C GLY A 130 -4.49 -8.99 2.46
N THR A 131 -5.17 -9.91 3.16
CA THR A 131 -5.79 -11.08 2.51
C THR A 131 -6.91 -10.66 1.56
N ILE A 132 -7.77 -9.73 1.96
CA ILE A 132 -8.81 -9.16 1.08
C ILE A 132 -8.15 -8.46 -0.12
N GLY A 133 -7.07 -7.71 0.10
CA GLY A 133 -6.35 -7.00 -0.95
C GLY A 133 -5.72 -7.94 -1.96
N LEU A 134 -5.17 -9.05 -1.49
CA LEU A 134 -4.62 -10.11 -2.35
C LEU A 134 -5.73 -10.71 -3.22
N ILE A 135 -6.89 -11.04 -2.66
CA ILE A 135 -8.04 -11.58 -3.42
C ILE A 135 -8.49 -10.60 -4.50
N ILE A 136 -8.69 -9.33 -4.16
CA ILE A 136 -9.10 -8.28 -5.12
C ILE A 136 -8.05 -8.15 -6.22
N THR A 137 -6.77 -8.15 -5.85
CA THR A 137 -5.65 -8.05 -6.80
C THR A 137 -5.62 -9.24 -7.77
N MET A 138 -5.92 -10.46 -7.29
CA MET A 138 -6.02 -11.65 -8.13
C MET A 138 -7.21 -11.57 -9.11
N ILE A 139 -8.37 -11.12 -8.64
CA ILE A 139 -9.56 -10.95 -9.51
C ILE A 139 -9.27 -9.93 -10.61
N ASP A 140 -8.64 -8.81 -10.27
CA ASP A 140 -8.30 -7.77 -11.24
C ASP A 140 -7.30 -8.26 -12.29
N LEU A 141 -6.34 -9.10 -11.90
CA LEU A 141 -5.41 -9.74 -12.85
C LEU A 141 -6.12 -10.66 -13.82
N GLN A 142 -7.05 -11.50 -13.33
CA GLN A 142 -7.83 -12.39 -14.19
C GLN A 142 -8.68 -11.62 -15.20
N LYS A 143 -9.24 -10.48 -14.80
CA LYS A 143 -9.97 -9.58 -15.70
C LYS A 143 -9.08 -8.93 -16.75
N LEU A 144 -7.84 -8.57 -16.39
CA LEU A 144 -6.87 -7.95 -17.30
C LEU A 144 -6.19 -8.94 -18.25
N SER A 145 -6.19 -10.24 -17.92
CA SER A 145 -5.63 -11.30 -18.76
C SER A 145 -6.60 -11.83 -19.84
N LYS A 146 -7.88 -11.48 -19.74
CA LYS A 146 -8.90 -11.77 -20.76
C LYS A 146 -8.99 -10.61 -21.75
#